data_AF-A0A9X5XHZ7-F1
#
_entry.id   AF-A0A9X5XHZ7-F1
#
_cell.length_a   1.000
_cell.length_b   1.000
_cell.length_c   1.000
_cell.angle_alpha   90.00
_cell.angle_beta   90.00
_cell.angle_gamma   90.00
#
_symmetry.space_group_name_H-M   'P 1'
#
loop_
_entity.id
_entity.type
_entity.pdbx_description
1 polymer ?
#
loop_
_entity_poly.entity_id
_entity_poly.type
_entity_poly.pdbx_seq_one_letter_code
_entity_poly.pdbx_strand_id
1 'polypeptide(L)'
;VYVVLTNNTNRGKAGSAGADEANPRNANKHGHILELTERRGRAEATTFGWSLFLVAGDPADPATYFAGFPKDRVSPISCPDNVAFDPHGNLWISTDGNQLGSHDGLLGVATKGERRGELKQFLTVPTGAETCGPIIQDRRVLVAVQHPGEIDGASVEKPASNWPDGPGKIVRSAVVSVWRTDGCDIGV
;
A
#
# COMPACT_ATOMS: atom_id res chain seq x y z
N VAL A 1 -11.67 9.04 -7.56
CA VAL A 1 -10.33 8.55 -7.95
C VAL A 1 -9.42 8.51 -6.73
N TYR A 2 -8.54 7.51 -6.60
CA TYR A 2 -7.52 7.48 -5.54
C TYR A 2 -6.14 7.63 -6.15
N VAL A 3 -5.33 8.53 -5.59
CA VAL A 3 -3.99 8.85 -6.08
C VAL A 3 -2.99 8.55 -4.97
N VAL A 4 -2.07 7.64 -5.27
CA VAL A 4 -1.05 7.22 -4.31
C VAL A 4 0.18 8.09 -4.46
N LEU A 5 0.67 8.60 -3.33
CA LEU A 5 1.89 9.41 -3.24
C LEU A 5 2.86 8.67 -2.31
N THR A 6 3.65 7.76 -2.89
CA THR A 6 4.44 6.75 -2.17
C THR A 6 5.34 7.31 -1.08
N ASN A 7 6.13 8.33 -1.38
CA ASN A 7 6.93 9.09 -0.41
C ASN A 7 7.56 10.31 -1.11
N ASN A 8 8.15 11.20 -0.32
CA ASN A 8 9.04 12.25 -0.79
C ASN A 8 9.90 12.75 0.39
N THR A 9 11.07 12.16 0.58
CA THR A 9 12.03 12.57 1.63
C THR A 9 12.71 13.91 1.33
N ASN A 10 12.55 14.46 0.12
CA ASN A 10 13.07 15.78 -0.26
C ASN A 10 12.08 16.92 0.01
N ARG A 11 10.81 16.63 0.31
CA ARG A 11 9.79 17.63 0.69
C ARG A 11 10.31 18.52 1.81
N GLY A 12 10.32 19.85 1.60
CA GLY A 12 10.80 20.84 2.55
C GLY A 12 12.31 21.03 2.64
N LYS A 13 13.12 20.27 1.88
CA LYS A 13 14.57 20.55 1.75
C LYS A 13 14.80 21.82 0.92
N ALA A 14 15.98 22.41 1.06
CA ALA A 14 16.39 23.55 0.24
C ALA A 14 16.23 23.24 -1.26
N GLY A 15 15.56 24.14 -1.99
CA GLY A 15 15.27 23.97 -3.43
C GLY A 15 14.10 23.03 -3.75
N SER A 16 13.47 22.40 -2.75
CA SER A 16 12.27 21.58 -2.92
C SER A 16 11.03 22.32 -2.41
N ALA A 17 9.86 21.97 -2.95
CA ALA A 17 8.60 22.49 -2.45
C ALA A 17 8.42 22.13 -0.96
N GLY A 18 7.83 23.04 -0.18
CA GLY A 18 7.49 22.80 1.23
C GLY A 18 6.26 21.91 1.39
N ALA A 19 5.92 21.58 2.63
CA ALA A 19 4.63 20.98 2.95
C ALA A 19 3.48 21.94 2.60
N ASP A 20 2.40 21.38 2.06
CA ASP A 20 1.15 22.06 1.72
C ASP A 20 -0.02 21.13 2.08
N GLU A 21 -1.26 21.57 1.83
CA GLU A 21 -2.43 20.79 2.21
C GLU A 21 -2.47 19.41 1.52
N ALA A 22 -2.06 19.33 0.26
CA ALA A 22 -2.05 18.08 -0.49
C ALA A 22 -0.86 17.18 -0.12
N ASN A 23 0.25 17.77 0.33
CA ASN A 23 1.49 17.12 0.70
C ASN A 23 1.89 17.53 2.14
N PRO A 24 1.22 16.99 3.18
CA PRO A 24 1.18 17.61 4.50
C PRO A 24 2.44 17.44 5.36
N ARG A 25 3.47 16.72 4.88
CA ARG A 25 4.65 16.37 5.68
C ARG A 25 5.96 16.70 4.98
N ASN A 26 6.84 17.44 5.66
CA ASN A 26 8.25 17.55 5.27
C ASN A 26 8.95 16.20 5.48
N ALA A 27 9.96 15.92 4.66
CA ALA A 27 10.71 14.66 4.68
C ALA A 27 9.81 13.42 4.77
N ASN A 28 8.70 13.41 4.01
CA ASN A 28 7.69 12.37 4.08
C ASN A 28 8.25 11.02 3.61
N LYS A 29 8.63 10.15 4.54
CA LYS A 29 9.15 8.81 4.23
C LYS A 29 8.07 7.73 4.09
N HIS A 30 6.82 8.03 4.42
CA HIS A 30 5.75 7.02 4.50
C HIS A 30 4.69 7.15 3.42
N GLY A 31 4.52 8.32 2.82
CA GLY A 31 3.51 8.53 1.79
C GLY A 31 2.11 8.82 2.29
N HIS A 32 1.17 8.88 1.36
CA HIS A 32 -0.24 9.18 1.61
C HIS A 32 -1.06 8.85 0.35
N ILE A 33 -2.38 8.80 0.52
CA ILE A 33 -3.33 8.58 -0.58
C ILE A 33 -4.32 9.75 -0.58
N LEU A 34 -4.46 10.41 -1.73
CA LEU A 34 -5.52 11.39 -1.98
C LEU A 34 -6.74 10.69 -2.55
N GLU A 35 -7.92 11.16 -2.18
CA GLU A 35 -9.19 10.85 -2.82
C GLU A 35 -9.67 12.10 -3.55
N LEU A 36 -9.96 11.96 -4.85
CA LEU A 36 -10.49 13.00 -5.72
C LEU A 36 -11.93 12.66 -6.08
N THR A 37 -12.80 13.67 -6.09
CA THR A 37 -14.19 13.58 -6.54
C THR A 37 -14.43 14.62 -7.62
N GLU A 38 -14.67 14.18 -8.85
CA GLU A 38 -14.97 15.05 -9.98
C GLU A 38 -16.27 15.84 -9.73
N ARG A 39 -16.28 17.10 -10.20
CA ARG A 39 -17.45 17.96 -10.02
C ARG A 39 -18.70 17.31 -10.63
N ARG A 40 -19.72 17.09 -9.79
CA ARG A 40 -20.99 16.42 -10.12
C ARG A 40 -20.86 14.93 -10.49
N GLY A 41 -19.75 14.27 -10.12
CA GLY A 41 -19.54 12.84 -10.40
C GLY A 41 -19.36 12.55 -11.89
N ARG A 42 -18.75 13.48 -12.64
CA ARG A 42 -18.60 13.42 -14.09
C ARG A 42 -17.13 13.33 -14.48
N ALA A 43 -16.73 12.22 -15.09
CA ALA A 43 -15.34 11.95 -15.44
C ALA A 43 -14.75 12.95 -16.45
N GLU A 44 -15.59 13.63 -17.25
CA GLU A 44 -15.17 14.68 -18.17
C GLU A 44 -14.99 16.06 -17.51
N ALA A 45 -15.31 16.20 -16.22
CA ALA A 45 -15.18 17.47 -15.53
C ALA A 45 -13.71 17.87 -15.37
N THR A 46 -13.40 19.14 -15.64
CA THR A 46 -12.06 19.72 -15.49
C THR A 46 -11.78 20.27 -14.09
N THR A 47 -12.70 20.09 -13.15
CA THR A 47 -12.55 20.48 -11.75
C THR A 47 -13.02 19.38 -10.82
N PHE A 48 -12.38 19.28 -9.66
CA PHE A 48 -12.62 18.23 -8.67
C PHE A 48 -12.44 18.79 -7.26
N GLY A 49 -13.12 18.18 -6.29
CA GLY A 49 -12.75 18.26 -4.87
C GLY A 49 -11.74 17.17 -4.54
N TRP A 50 -10.98 17.34 -3.47
CA TRP A 50 -10.04 16.33 -3.00
C TRP A 50 -9.97 16.30 -1.47
N SER A 51 -9.52 15.18 -0.92
CA SER A 51 -9.20 15.00 0.50
C SER A 51 -8.04 14.03 0.68
N LEU A 52 -7.33 14.12 1.81
CA LEU A 52 -6.40 13.08 2.24
C LEU A 52 -7.22 11.87 2.72
N PHE A 53 -7.17 10.76 1.99
CA PHE A 53 -7.83 9.51 2.37
C PHE A 53 -7.03 8.80 3.46
N LEU A 54 -5.73 8.62 3.25
CA LEU A 54 -4.80 8.07 4.22
C LEU A 54 -3.54 8.94 4.30
N VAL A 55 -3.03 9.19 5.49
CA VAL A 55 -1.66 9.65 5.73
C VAL A 55 -0.92 8.52 6.43
N ALA A 56 -0.06 7.85 5.68
CA ALA A 56 0.58 6.59 6.07
C ALA A 56 1.64 6.78 7.17
N GLY A 57 1.90 5.73 7.94
CA GLY A 57 2.91 5.67 9.00
C GLY A 57 2.51 4.68 10.09
N ASP A 58 3.18 4.81 11.23
CA ASP A 58 2.78 4.16 12.48
C ASP A 58 1.46 4.79 12.99
N PRO A 59 0.39 4.02 13.26
CA PRO A 59 -0.86 4.57 13.78
C PRO A 59 -0.72 5.29 15.14
N ALA A 60 0.34 5.01 15.90
CA ALA A 60 0.67 5.75 17.13
C ALA A 60 1.19 7.17 16.86
N ASP A 61 1.68 7.45 15.65
CA ASP A 61 2.12 8.80 15.27
C ASP A 61 0.90 9.73 15.11
N PRO A 62 0.85 10.89 15.81
CA PRO A 62 -0.26 11.84 15.69
C PRO A 62 -0.47 12.35 14.26
N ALA A 63 0.57 12.40 13.42
CA ALA A 63 0.52 12.90 12.05
C ALA A 63 -0.15 11.93 11.06
N THR A 64 -0.39 10.67 11.43
CA THR A 64 -1.12 9.73 10.55
C THR A 64 -2.61 10.06 10.50
N TYR A 65 -3.30 9.55 9.48
CA TYR A 65 -4.73 9.74 9.31
C TYR A 65 -5.31 8.59 8.50
N PHE A 66 -6.46 8.08 8.93
CA PHE A 66 -7.11 6.92 8.30
C PHE A 66 -8.58 7.22 8.03
N ALA A 67 -8.83 8.30 7.29
CA ALA A 67 -10.19 8.77 6.96
C ALA A 67 -11.15 8.95 8.15
N GLY A 68 -10.61 9.22 9.34
CA GLY A 68 -11.38 9.35 10.58
C GLY A 68 -11.63 8.04 11.33
N PHE A 69 -11.16 6.89 10.84
CA PHE A 69 -11.24 5.63 11.56
C PHE A 69 -10.30 5.62 12.79
N PRO A 70 -10.67 4.95 13.90
CA PRO A 70 -9.81 4.85 15.08
C PRO A 70 -8.43 4.22 14.77
N LYS A 71 -7.36 4.96 15.10
CA LYS A 71 -5.98 4.57 14.76
C LYS A 71 -5.50 3.31 15.49
N ASP A 72 -6.01 3.05 16.69
CA ASP A 72 -5.72 1.85 17.49
C ASP A 72 -6.32 0.57 16.87
N ARG A 73 -7.14 0.72 15.82
CA ARG A 73 -7.82 -0.39 15.14
C ARG A 73 -7.37 -0.58 13.69
N VAL A 74 -6.30 0.06 13.23
CA VAL A 74 -5.76 -0.11 11.88
C VAL A 74 -4.37 -0.73 11.88
N SER A 75 -3.97 -1.31 10.75
CA SER A 75 -2.59 -1.75 10.53
C SER A 75 -1.68 -0.55 10.21
N PRO A 76 -0.39 -0.59 10.62
CA PRO A 76 0.61 0.33 10.10
C PRO A 76 0.79 0.16 8.59
N ILE A 77 1.13 1.25 7.90
CA ILE A 77 1.40 1.23 6.46
C ILE A 77 2.48 2.25 6.13
N SER A 78 3.36 1.91 5.20
CA SER A 78 4.37 2.83 4.67
C SER A 78 4.52 2.57 3.18
N CYS A 79 4.85 3.64 2.45
CA CYS A 79 5.14 3.61 1.02
C CYS A 79 4.07 2.86 0.21
N PRO A 80 2.79 3.29 0.31
CA PRO A 80 1.77 2.75 -0.59
C PRO A 80 2.18 3.04 -2.03
N ASP A 81 1.94 2.10 -2.93
CA ASP A 81 2.27 2.25 -4.36
C ASP A 81 1.05 1.93 -5.23
N ASN A 82 0.82 0.65 -5.52
CA ASN A 82 -0.27 0.26 -6.40
C ASN A 82 -1.59 0.16 -5.65
N VAL A 83 -2.69 0.42 -6.36
CA VAL A 83 -4.05 0.22 -5.83
C VAL A 83 -4.95 -0.53 -6.80
N ALA A 84 -5.87 -1.31 -6.23
CA ALA A 84 -6.96 -1.97 -6.96
C ALA A 84 -8.24 -1.88 -6.14
N PHE A 85 -9.39 -1.90 -6.81
CA PHE A 85 -10.68 -2.09 -6.14
C PHE A 85 -11.11 -3.54 -6.18
N ASP A 86 -11.76 -3.98 -5.11
CA ASP A 86 -12.56 -5.20 -5.15
C ASP A 86 -14.00 -4.94 -5.64
N PRO A 87 -14.78 -5.98 -5.93
CA PRO A 87 -16.19 -5.83 -6.34
C PRO A 87 -17.10 -5.19 -5.27
N HIS A 88 -16.67 -5.12 -4.01
CA HIS A 88 -17.42 -4.51 -2.91
C HIS A 88 -17.12 -3.01 -2.73
N GLY A 89 -16.09 -2.52 -3.41
CA GLY A 89 -15.64 -1.13 -3.38
C GLY A 89 -14.60 -0.84 -2.28
N ASN A 90 -13.98 -1.85 -1.67
CA ASN A 90 -12.81 -1.62 -0.83
C ASN A 90 -11.59 -1.33 -1.72
N LEU A 91 -10.70 -0.48 -1.22
CA LEU A 91 -9.42 -0.19 -1.86
C LEU A 91 -8.37 -1.15 -1.31
N TRP A 92 -7.67 -1.83 -2.19
CA TRP A 92 -6.54 -2.69 -1.87
C TRP A 92 -5.27 -1.98 -2.27
N ILE A 93 -4.30 -1.95 -1.36
CA ILE A 93 -3.09 -1.13 -1.44
C ILE A 93 -1.89 -2.04 -1.32
N SER A 94 -1.04 -2.06 -2.34
CA SER A 94 0.28 -2.67 -2.28
C SER A 94 1.29 -1.67 -1.74
N THR A 95 2.33 -2.15 -1.06
CA THR A 95 3.45 -1.32 -0.60
C THR A 95 4.76 -1.71 -1.29
N ASP A 96 5.63 -0.70 -1.45
CA ASP A 96 7.01 -0.80 -1.95
C ASP A 96 7.92 0.12 -1.11
N GLY A 97 8.87 -0.45 -0.37
CA GLY A 97 9.92 0.30 0.30
C GLY A 97 9.56 0.71 1.73
N ASN A 98 8.79 -0.14 2.43
CA ASN A 98 8.32 0.08 3.80
C ASN A 98 9.40 0.63 4.75
N GLN A 99 9.10 1.72 5.48
CA GLN A 99 10.01 2.43 6.39
C GLN A 99 9.69 2.20 7.88
N LEU A 100 8.91 1.17 8.21
CA LEU A 100 8.46 0.84 9.57
C LEU A 100 9.11 -0.45 10.10
N GLY A 101 10.04 -1.05 9.35
CA GLY A 101 10.76 -2.26 9.76
C GLY A 101 9.96 -3.56 9.57
N SER A 102 8.83 -3.51 8.89
CA SER A 102 8.10 -4.69 8.42
C SER A 102 8.39 -4.95 6.94
N HIS A 103 8.08 -6.18 6.48
CA HIS A 103 8.03 -6.47 5.05
C HIS A 103 6.94 -5.65 4.34
N ASP A 104 7.12 -5.46 3.04
CA ASP A 104 6.06 -4.96 2.18
C ASP A 104 4.90 -5.96 2.07
N GLY A 105 3.75 -5.50 1.60
CA GLY A 105 2.57 -6.34 1.55
C GLY A 105 1.34 -5.68 0.95
N LEU A 106 0.27 -6.47 0.92
CA LEU A 106 -1.04 -6.03 0.47
C LEU A 106 -1.94 -5.75 1.67
N LEU A 107 -2.59 -4.59 1.66
CA LEU A 107 -3.56 -4.17 2.66
C LEU A 107 -4.92 -3.92 1.99
N GLY A 108 -6.00 -4.08 2.75
CA GLY A 108 -7.35 -3.69 2.33
C GLY A 108 -7.90 -2.58 3.23
N VAL A 109 -8.65 -1.64 2.66
CA VAL A 109 -9.31 -0.56 3.39
C VAL A 109 -10.69 -0.26 2.83
N ALA A 110 -11.67 -0.16 3.73
CA ALA A 110 -13.01 0.25 3.34
C ALA A 110 -13.05 1.73 2.96
N THR A 111 -13.72 2.06 1.87
CA THR A 111 -13.78 3.42 1.31
C THR A 111 -15.01 4.21 1.77
N LYS A 112 -16.02 3.52 2.33
CA LYS A 112 -17.32 4.07 2.69
C LYS A 112 -17.94 3.36 3.89
N GLY A 113 -19.01 3.93 4.44
CA GLY A 113 -19.74 3.38 5.58
C GLY A 113 -19.00 3.55 6.91
N GLU A 114 -19.48 2.87 7.95
CA GLU A 114 -18.92 2.98 9.31
C GLU A 114 -17.49 2.46 9.43
N ARG A 115 -17.08 1.59 8.50
CA ARG A 115 -15.74 1.01 8.43
C ARG A 115 -14.78 1.87 7.59
N ARG A 116 -15.23 3.00 7.05
CA ARG A 116 -14.42 3.86 6.18
C ARG A 116 -13.09 4.20 6.85
N GLY A 117 -11.98 3.82 6.21
CA GLY A 117 -10.62 4.00 6.74
C GLY A 117 -10.09 2.85 7.59
N GLU A 118 -10.86 1.78 7.82
CA GLU A 118 -10.40 0.56 8.49
C GLU A 118 -9.39 -0.18 7.60
N LEU A 119 -8.12 0.17 7.76
CA LEU A 119 -7.00 -0.44 7.04
C LEU A 119 -6.52 -1.70 7.76
N LYS A 120 -6.44 -2.82 7.04
CA LYS A 120 -5.99 -4.11 7.55
C LYS A 120 -4.96 -4.74 6.63
N GLN A 121 -3.85 -5.21 7.19
CA GLN A 121 -2.89 -6.05 6.48
C GLN A 121 -3.55 -7.38 6.08
N PHE A 122 -3.44 -7.74 4.81
CA PHE A 122 -3.94 -9.02 4.29
C PHE A 122 -2.81 -10.06 4.16
N LEU A 123 -1.69 -9.67 3.56
CA LEU A 123 -0.48 -10.50 3.44
C LEU A 123 0.77 -9.64 3.44
N THR A 124 1.92 -10.26 3.71
CA THR A 124 3.25 -9.68 3.51
C THR A 124 4.03 -10.52 2.51
N VAL A 125 5.04 -9.92 1.87
CA VAL A 125 5.93 -10.60 0.92
C VAL A 125 7.30 -10.89 1.54
N PRO A 126 8.14 -11.73 0.90
CA PRO A 126 9.46 -12.08 1.41
C PRO A 126 10.39 -10.87 1.58
N THR A 127 11.48 -11.07 2.32
CA THR A 127 12.56 -10.09 2.48
C THR A 127 13.03 -9.51 1.15
N GLY A 128 13.16 -8.19 1.08
CA GLY A 128 13.63 -7.45 -0.09
C GLY A 128 12.68 -7.48 -1.29
N ALA A 129 11.47 -8.04 -1.13
CA ALA A 129 10.43 -7.99 -2.14
C ALA A 129 9.46 -6.85 -1.87
N GLU A 130 8.77 -6.41 -2.91
CA GLU A 130 7.56 -5.61 -2.82
C GLU A 130 6.34 -6.41 -3.32
N THR A 131 5.16 -5.91 -2.98
CA THR A 131 3.91 -6.33 -3.63
C THR A 131 3.59 -5.43 -4.81
N CYS A 132 3.18 -6.02 -5.94
CA CYS A 132 2.81 -5.26 -7.13
C CYS A 132 1.58 -5.87 -7.83
N GLY A 133 0.83 -5.03 -8.54
CA GLY A 133 -0.22 -5.42 -9.50
C GLY A 133 -1.29 -6.39 -8.96
N PRO A 134 -1.98 -6.09 -7.85
CA PRO A 134 -2.95 -7.01 -7.28
C PRO A 134 -4.19 -7.15 -8.18
N ILE A 135 -4.72 -8.37 -8.27
CA ILE A 135 -6.06 -8.65 -8.82
C ILE A 135 -6.90 -9.18 -7.68
N ILE A 136 -8.02 -8.51 -7.41
CA ILE A 136 -8.91 -8.86 -6.29
C ILE A 136 -10.21 -9.45 -6.82
N GLN A 137 -10.49 -10.68 -6.43
CA GLN A 137 -11.75 -11.38 -6.67
C GLN A 137 -12.28 -11.92 -5.35
N ASP A 138 -13.58 -12.23 -5.30
CA ASP A 138 -14.26 -12.66 -4.08
C ASP A 138 -13.56 -13.84 -3.40
N ARG A 139 -13.04 -14.82 -4.16
CA ARG A 139 -12.44 -16.04 -3.59
C ARG A 139 -10.94 -16.17 -3.82
N ARG A 140 -10.35 -15.25 -4.58
CA ARG A 140 -8.92 -15.27 -4.92
C ARG A 140 -8.35 -13.86 -5.00
N VAL A 141 -7.21 -13.70 -4.37
CA VAL A 141 -6.34 -12.53 -4.53
C VAL A 141 -5.10 -12.98 -5.26
N LEU A 142 -4.71 -12.30 -6.32
CA LEU A 142 -3.42 -12.50 -6.97
C LEU A 142 -2.53 -11.31 -6.65
N VAL A 143 -1.26 -11.57 -6.33
CA VAL A 143 -0.22 -10.55 -6.15
C VAL A 143 1.03 -10.94 -6.93
N ALA A 144 1.72 -9.98 -7.51
CA ALA A 144 3.08 -10.16 -7.96
C ALA A 144 4.03 -9.86 -6.80
N VAL A 145 4.91 -10.81 -6.50
CA VAL A 145 6.07 -10.63 -5.61
C VAL A 145 7.23 -10.20 -6.49
N GLN A 146 7.60 -8.92 -6.44
CA GLN A 146 8.67 -8.37 -7.28
C GLN A 146 10.02 -8.42 -6.55
N HIS A 147 11.08 -8.66 -7.32
CA HIS A 147 12.50 -8.60 -6.92
C HIS A 147 12.83 -9.09 -5.50
N PRO A 148 12.39 -10.31 -5.09
CA PRO A 148 12.69 -10.80 -3.76
C PRO A 148 14.20 -10.81 -3.48
N GLY A 149 14.59 -10.33 -2.31
CA GLY A 149 15.99 -10.23 -1.90
C GLY A 149 16.76 -9.05 -2.50
N GLU A 150 16.11 -8.05 -3.11
CA GLU A 150 16.75 -6.80 -3.50
C GLU A 150 17.13 -5.99 -2.24
N ILE A 151 18.31 -6.29 -1.70
CA ILE A 151 18.94 -5.56 -0.60
C ILE A 151 20.41 -5.33 -0.93
N ASP A 152 21.00 -4.32 -0.31
CA ASP A 152 22.40 -3.97 -0.50
C ASP A 152 23.34 -5.16 -0.24
N GLY A 153 24.19 -5.45 -1.24
CA GLY A 153 25.18 -6.53 -1.18
C GLY A 153 24.64 -7.93 -1.48
N ALA A 154 23.37 -8.08 -1.86
CA ALA A 154 22.84 -9.32 -2.40
C ALA A 154 23.37 -9.57 -3.83
N SER A 155 23.60 -10.84 -4.17
CA SER A 155 23.91 -11.27 -5.54
C SER A 155 23.24 -12.62 -5.84
N VAL A 156 23.36 -13.10 -7.07
CA VAL A 156 22.87 -14.44 -7.45
C VAL A 156 23.59 -15.54 -6.64
N GLU A 157 24.89 -15.37 -6.39
CA GLU A 157 25.74 -16.31 -5.64
C GLU A 157 25.53 -16.22 -4.13
N LYS A 158 25.15 -15.03 -3.65
CA LYS A 158 24.85 -14.75 -2.24
C LYS A 158 23.45 -14.13 -2.12
N PRO A 159 22.39 -14.92 -2.32
CA PRO A 159 21.03 -14.40 -2.30
C PRO A 159 20.61 -14.00 -0.89
N ALA A 160 19.82 -12.93 -0.80
CA ALA A 160 19.25 -12.44 0.47
C ALA A 160 17.83 -12.95 0.75
N SER A 161 17.25 -13.71 -0.17
CA SER A 161 15.96 -14.36 -0.03
C SER A 161 16.09 -15.84 -0.40
N ASN A 162 15.18 -16.66 0.13
CA ASN A 162 15.04 -18.06 -0.25
C ASN A 162 13.73 -18.29 -1.03
N TRP A 163 13.04 -17.22 -1.42
CA TRP A 163 11.79 -17.31 -2.16
C TRP A 163 12.03 -17.64 -3.64
N PRO A 164 11.13 -18.41 -4.30
CA PRO A 164 9.95 -19.07 -3.74
C PRO A 164 10.22 -20.50 -3.26
N ASP A 165 11.28 -21.15 -3.78
CA ASP A 165 11.44 -22.60 -3.68
C ASP A 165 12.32 -23.07 -2.51
N GLY A 166 12.76 -22.15 -1.66
CA GLY A 166 13.59 -22.43 -0.49
C GLY A 166 15.10 -22.34 -0.75
N PRO A 167 15.91 -22.64 0.28
CA PRO A 167 17.37 -22.49 0.24
C PRO A 167 18.05 -23.30 -0.87
N GLY A 168 19.07 -22.70 -1.49
CA GLY A 168 19.83 -23.34 -2.57
C GLY A 168 19.13 -23.34 -3.94
N LYS A 169 18.00 -22.66 -4.06
CA LYS A 169 17.29 -22.41 -5.33
C LYS A 169 17.48 -20.97 -5.78
N ILE A 170 17.29 -20.73 -7.08
CA ILE A 170 17.39 -19.40 -7.67
C ILE A 170 16.23 -18.54 -7.16
N VAL A 171 16.57 -17.35 -6.67
CA VAL A 171 15.60 -16.34 -6.26
C VAL A 171 14.93 -15.76 -7.48
N ARG A 172 13.59 -15.68 -7.46
CA ARG A 172 12.80 -15.23 -8.60
C ARG A 172 11.51 -14.56 -8.17
N SER A 173 11.11 -13.53 -8.90
CA SER A 173 9.76 -12.97 -8.84
C SER A 173 8.72 -14.05 -9.15
N ALA A 174 7.53 -13.92 -8.56
CA ALA A 174 6.45 -14.88 -8.77
C ALA A 174 5.08 -14.19 -8.65
N VAL A 175 4.10 -14.71 -9.38
CA VAL A 175 2.69 -14.40 -9.13
C VAL A 175 2.13 -15.43 -8.17
N VAL A 176 1.56 -14.96 -7.07
CA VAL A 176 0.98 -15.79 -6.01
C VAL A 176 -0.54 -15.66 -6.06
N SER A 177 -1.24 -16.79 -6.03
CA SER A 177 -2.68 -16.82 -5.75
C SER A 177 -2.89 -17.14 -4.27
N VAL A 178 -3.73 -16.34 -3.62
CA VAL A 178 -4.13 -16.50 -2.22
C VAL A 178 -5.62 -16.79 -2.19
N TRP A 179 -6.01 -17.80 -1.42
CA TRP A 179 -7.40 -18.23 -1.26
C TRP A 179 -7.62 -18.81 0.14
N ARG A 180 -8.86 -18.77 0.61
CA ARG A 180 -9.25 -19.42 1.86
C ARG A 180 -9.38 -20.92 1.66
N THR A 181 -8.92 -21.70 2.64
CA THR A 181 -8.98 -23.17 2.60
C THR A 181 -10.39 -23.73 2.73
N ASP A 182 -11.29 -22.99 3.38
CA ASP A 182 -12.73 -23.30 3.46
C ASP A 182 -13.50 -22.93 2.18
N GLY A 183 -12.83 -22.27 1.23
CA GLY A 183 -13.43 -21.80 0.00
C GLY A 183 -14.40 -20.64 0.20
N CYS A 184 -14.57 -20.06 1.37
CA CYS A 184 -15.41 -18.87 1.51
C CYS A 184 -14.76 -17.64 0.83
N ASP A 185 -15.52 -16.54 0.78
CA ASP A 185 -15.05 -15.28 0.22
C ASP A 185 -14.01 -14.61 1.13
N ILE A 186 -13.12 -13.84 0.51
CA ILE A 186 -12.06 -13.04 1.09
C ILE A 186 -12.62 -11.63 1.33
N GLY A 187 -12.51 -11.14 2.56
CA GLY A 187 -12.77 -9.72 2.85
C GLY A 187 -14.24 -9.31 2.95
N VAL A 188 -15.09 -10.17 3.53
CA VAL A 188 -16.47 -9.84 3.95
C VAL A 188 -16.53 -9.55 5.45
#